data_AF-A0A7C4LE13-F1
#
_entry.id   AF-A0A7C4LE13-F1
#
_cell.length_a   1.000
_cell.length_b   1.000
_cell.length_c   1.000
_cell.angle_alpha   90.00
_cell.angle_beta   90.00
_cell.angle_gamma   90.00
#
_symmetry.space_group_name_H-M   'P 1'
#
loop_
_entity.id
_entity.type
_entity.pdbx_description
1 polymer ?
#
loop_
_entity_poly.entity_id
_entity_poly.type
_entity_poly.pdbx_seq_one_letter_code
_entity_poly.pdbx_strand_id
1 'polypeptide(L)' 'MDFQTLVGRAMADEKFAQALASDPAKALQDAGIQPTPEMLDALKGVDAAAIQRLAQAFGDNKAASL' A
#
# COMPACT_ATOMS: atom_id res chain seq x y z
N MET A 1 -12.21 -8.60 1.37
CA MET A 1 -10.89 -8.34 0.77
C MET A 1 -9.85 -8.61 1.83
N ASP A 2 -8.84 -9.43 1.54
CA ASP A 2 -7.79 -9.76 2.51
C ASP A 2 -6.58 -8.81 2.39
N PHE A 3 -5.67 -8.87 3.36
CA PHE A 3 -4.48 -8.03 3.42
C PHE A 3 -3.54 -8.25 2.21
N GLN A 4 -3.46 -9.47 1.69
CA GLN A 4 -2.61 -9.77 0.52
C GLN A 4 -3.12 -9.08 -0.75
N THR A 5 -4.45 -9.05 -0.94
CA THR A 5 -5.07 -8.33 -2.06
C THR A 5 -4.89 -6.82 -1.93
N LEU A 6 -4.91 -6.29 -0.70
CA LEU A 6 -4.61 -4.88 -0.43
C LEU A 6 -3.19 -4.51 -0.86
N VAL A 7 -2.21 -5.30 -0.42
CA VAL A 7 -0.80 -5.09 -0.75
C VAL A 7 -0.59 -5.21 -2.26
N GLY A 8 -1.16 -6.24 -2.89
CA GLY A 8 -1.12 -6.40 -4.34
C GLY A 8 -1.70 -5.20 -5.09
N ARG A 9 -2.78 -4.59 -4.58
CA ARG A 9 -3.34 -3.37 -5.15
C ARG A 9 -2.45 -2.15 -4.92
N ALA A 10 -1.90 -1.96 -3.73
CA ALA A 10 -0.94 -0.87 -3.46
C ALA A 10 0.29 -0.95 -4.36
N MET A 11 0.73 -2.16 -4.70
CA MET A 11 1.84 -2.36 -5.62
C MET A 11 1.48 -2.13 -7.09
N ALA A 12 0.21 -2.32 -7.47
CA ALA A 12 -0.26 -2.15 -8.84
C ALA A 12 -0.87 -0.76 -9.13
N ASP A 13 -1.29 -0.03 -8.09
CA ASP A 13 -1.97 1.25 -8.16
C ASP A 13 -1.21 2.29 -7.32
N GLU A 14 -0.35 3.04 -7.99
CA GLU A 14 0.51 4.06 -7.35
C GLU A 14 -0.32 5.13 -6.63
N LYS A 15 -1.51 5.49 -7.16
CA LYS A 15 -2.41 6.44 -6.49
C LYS A 15 -2.94 5.86 -5.19
N PHE A 16 -3.29 4.58 -5.20
CA PHE A 16 -3.72 3.89 -4.00
C PHE A 16 -2.59 3.82 -2.96
N ALA A 17 -1.35 3.54 -3.37
CA ALA A 17 -0.20 3.57 -2.46
C ALA A 17 0.05 4.94 -1.84
N GLN A 18 -0.03 6.01 -2.64
CA GLN A 18 0.11 7.39 -2.15
C GLN A 18 -1.02 7.78 -1.19
N ALA A 19 -2.26 7.35 -1.49
CA ALA A 19 -3.39 7.54 -0.60
C ALA A 19 -3.21 6.78 0.71
N LEU A 20 -2.71 5.53 0.65
CA LEU A 20 -2.41 4.73 1.84
C LEU A 20 -1.32 5.35 2.73
N ALA A 21 -0.30 5.96 2.11
CA ALA A 21 0.77 6.63 2.84
C ALA A 21 0.32 7.97 3.45
N SER A 22 -0.63 8.67 2.83
CA SER A 22 -1.12 9.97 3.31
C SER A 22 -2.26 9.84 4.32
N ASP A 23 -3.22 8.96 4.05
CA ASP A 23 -4.38 8.69 4.89
C ASP A 23 -4.82 7.22 4.72
N PRO A 24 -4.18 6.30 5.47
CA PRO A 24 -4.46 4.88 5.36
C PRO A 24 -5.92 4.55 5.69
N ALA A 25 -6.53 5.25 6.65
CA ALA A 25 -7.93 5.00 7.03
C ALA A 25 -8.88 5.31 5.89
N LYS A 26 -8.69 6.46 5.23
CA LYS A 26 -9.51 6.84 4.08
C LYS A 26 -9.27 5.95 2.87
N ALA A 27 -8.02 5.65 2.54
CA ALA A 27 -7.68 4.77 1.42
C ALA A 27 -8.32 3.38 1.58
N LEU A 28 -8.30 2.84 2.79
CA LEU A 28 -8.93 1.57 3.12
C LEU A 28 -10.46 1.64 2.98
N GLN A 29 -11.10 2.69 3.51
CA GLN A 29 -12.54 2.89 3.37
C GLN A 29 -12.97 3.03 1.91
N ASP A 30 -12.24 3.80 1.11
CA ASP A 30 -12.49 3.98 -0.33
C ASP A 30 -12.31 2.65 -1.10
N ALA A 31 -11.47 1.74 -0.60
CA ALA A 31 -11.33 0.37 -1.11
C ALA A 31 -12.40 -0.60 -0.58
N GLY A 32 -13.37 -0.13 0.21
CA GLY A 32 -14.43 -0.95 0.81
C GLY A 32 -13.94 -1.82 1.96
N ILE A 33 -12.81 -1.47 2.57
CA ILE A 33 -12.20 -2.18 3.68
C ILE A 33 -12.43 -1.37 4.95
N GLN A 34 -13.01 -2.01 5.95
CA GLN A 34 -13.22 -1.37 7.24
C GLN A 34 -11.88 -1.39 8.01
N PRO A 35 -11.26 -0.22 8.26
CA PRO A 35 -10.00 -0.19 8.98
C PRO A 35 -10.22 -0.56 10.44
N THR A 36 -9.43 -1.49 10.97
CA THR A 36 -9.35 -1.71 12.42
C THR A 36 -8.24 -0.83 13.01
N PRO A 37 -8.31 -0.47 14.31
CA PRO A 37 -7.25 0.31 14.96
C PRO A 37 -5.87 -0.36 14.83
N GLU A 38 -5.80 -1.68 14.99
CA GLU A 38 -4.56 -2.46 14.87
C GLU A 38 -3.96 -2.40 13.46
N MET A 39 -4.82 -2.41 12.43
CA MET A 39 -4.38 -2.32 11.04
C MET A 39 -3.86 -0.92 10.71
N LEU A 40 -4.50 0.11 11.25
CA LEU A 40 -4.02 1.50 11.13
C LEU A 40 -2.71 1.71 11.86
N ASP A 41 -2.52 1.11 13.02
CA ASP A 41 -1.28 1.21 13.79
C ASP A 41 -0.13 0.47 13.08
N ALA A 42 -0.41 -0.71 12.52
CA ALA A 42 0.54 -1.42 11.67
C ALA A 42 0.95 -0.58 10.45
N LEU A 43 0.00 0.11 9.80
CA LEU A 43 0.27 0.99 8.65
C LEU A 43 1.01 2.27 9.03
N LYS A 44 0.75 2.84 10.22
CA LYS A 44 1.54 3.97 10.76
C LYS A 44 2.99 3.59 11.05
N GLY A 45 3.23 2.33 11.42
CA GLY A 45 4.58 1.78 11.62
C GLY A 45 5.32 1.50 10.31
N VAL A 46 4.63 1.48 9.16
CA VAL A 46 5.28 1.37 7.86
C VAL A 46 5.78 2.74 7.45
N ASP A 47 7.09 2.92 7.59
CA ASP A 47 7.80 4.10 7.12
C ASP A 47 7.45 4.33 5.64
N ALA A 48 7.01 5.54 5.27
CA ALA A 48 6.70 5.87 3.88
C ALA A 48 7.89 5.58 2.95
N ALA A 49 9.12 5.66 3.49
CA ALA A 49 10.34 5.26 2.82
C ALA A 49 10.44 3.74 2.57
N ALA A 50 9.87 2.90 3.44
CA ALA A 50 9.78 1.45 3.23
C ALA A 50 8.76 1.11 2.14
N ILE A 51 7.62 1.81 2.09
CA ILE A 51 6.63 1.65 1.00
C ILE A 51 7.24 2.10 -0.34
N GLN A 52 7.95 3.23 -0.37
CA GLN A 52 8.65 3.69 -1.57
C GLN A 52 9.75 2.72 -2.02
N ARG A 53 10.57 2.20 -1.10
CA ARG A 53 11.59 1.19 -1.45
C ARG A 53 10.95 -0.08 -1.98
N LEU A 54 9.84 -0.52 -1.42
CA LEU A 54 9.07 -1.65 -1.93
C LEU A 54 8.57 -1.34 -3.35
N ALA A 55 7.91 -0.20 -3.57
CA ALA A 55 7.41 0.21 -4.88
C ALA A 55 8.52 0.30 -5.93
N GLN A 56 9.69 0.86 -5.59
CA GLN A 56 10.87 0.91 -6.47
C GLN A 56 11.40 -0.48 -6.81
N ALA A 57 11.59 -1.34 -5.79
CA ALA A 57 12.08 -2.70 -6.00
C ALA A 57 11.18 -3.53 -6.96
N PHE A 58 9.87 -3.29 -6.94
CA PHE A 58 8.94 -3.94 -7.87
C PHE A 58 8.80 -3.24 -9.23
N GLY A 59 8.93 -1.91 -9.27
CA GLY A 59 8.98 -1.14 -10.53
C GLY A 59 10.18 -1.52 -11.38
N ASP A 60 11.35 -1.68 -10.76
CA ASP A 60 12.58 -2.15 -11.40
C ASP A 60 12.46 -3.62 -11.86
N ASN A 61 11.77 -4.46 -11.10
CA ASN A 61 11.56 -5.87 -11.47
C ASN A 61 10.67 -6.03 -12.72
N LYS A 62 9.76 -5.09 -13.00
CA LYS A 62 9.00 -5.06 -14.26
C LYS A 62 9.84 -4.57 -15.44
N ALA A 63 10.84 -3.72 -15.23
CA ALA A 63 11.75 -3.25 -16.27
C ALA A 63 12.83 -4.29 -16.64
N ALA A 64 13.24 -5.14 -15.69
CA ALA A 64 14.25 -6.18 -15.91
C ALA A 64 13.73 -7.47 -16.57
N SER A 65 12.44 -7.52 -16.92
CA SER A 65 11.78 -8.71 -17.52
C SER A 65 11.44 -8.54 -19.02
N LEU A 66 12.00 -7.53 -19.70
CA LEU A 66 11.89 -7.30 -21.15
C LEU A 66 13.23 -7.57 -21.84
#